data_AF-A0A6V7XFA4-F1
#
_entry.id   AF-A0A6V7XFA4-F1
#
_cell.length_a   1.000
_cell.length_b   1.000
_cell.length_c   1.000
_cell.angle_alpha   90.00
_cell.angle_beta   90.00
_cell.angle_gamma   90.00
#
_symmetry.space_group_name_H-M   'P 1'
#
loop_
_entity.id
_entity.type
_entity.pdbx_description
1 polymer ?
#
loop_
_entity_poly.entity_id
_entity_poly.type
_entity_poly.pdbx_seq_one_letter_code
_entity_poly.pdbx_strand_id
1 'polypeptide(L)'
;MILIILMIILQAQKICQKEILPSNCDCRDWYGACRKQGEEWTDEGTWVYRCTGTDSSDANFVGCQLPGDISTGKTLFKSLSVGRNESIDGFWAACEINAIRIKLELEPRCIIDENNHKHVGEKFREESFQWLCLETGRWVTGCYFQNETGQWTLLKIGEIGYNGLVRHTCDRYKDNPGLVQYHAEIRDDIPFKTPPNKGENKNLPQFVDKRLKNTPIEWTHQNTAFFIPEDVEPNLKIRYLPQSRNINLPPK
;
A
#
# COMPACT_ATOMS: atom_id res chain seq x y z
N MET A 1 -4.65 28.40 -68.93
CA MET A 1 -4.03 29.39 -68.02
C MET A 1 -4.98 29.78 -66.87
N ILE A 2 -5.69 28.81 -66.27
CA ILE A 2 -6.55 28.99 -65.07
C ILE A 2 -6.19 27.95 -63.99
N LEU A 3 -5.48 26.88 -64.34
CA LEU A 3 -5.09 25.81 -63.42
C LEU A 3 -3.82 26.09 -62.58
N ILE A 4 -3.06 27.14 -62.90
CA ILE A 4 -1.83 27.50 -62.16
C ILE A 4 -2.13 28.43 -60.98
N ILE A 5 -3.30 29.08 -60.97
CA ILE A 5 -3.68 30.04 -59.92
C ILE A 5 -4.25 29.33 -58.67
N LEU A 6 -4.75 28.09 -58.80
CA LEU A 6 -5.32 27.36 -57.65
C LEU A 6 -4.30 26.63 -56.77
N MET A 7 -3.07 26.39 -57.26
CA MET A 7 -2.06 25.64 -56.51
C MET A 7 -1.10 26.51 -55.68
N ILE A 8 -1.11 27.84 -55.86
CA ILE A 8 -0.24 28.75 -55.09
C ILE A 8 -0.94 29.27 -53.81
N ILE A 9 -2.26 29.11 -53.68
CA ILE A 9 -3.00 29.59 -52.50
C ILE A 9 -3.04 28.54 -51.36
N LEU A 10 -2.59 27.31 -51.60
CA LEU A 10 -2.39 26.31 -50.53
C LEU A 10 -0.97 26.32 -49.92
N GLN A 11 -0.22 27.41 -50.08
CA GLN A 11 0.97 27.63 -49.26
C GLN A 11 0.56 28.05 -47.85
N ALA A 12 0.52 27.05 -46.97
CA ALA A 12 1.01 27.15 -45.61
C ALA A 12 0.54 28.37 -44.81
N GLN A 13 -0.74 28.43 -44.47
CA GLN A 13 -1.10 28.90 -43.14
C GLN A 13 -0.75 27.81 -42.12
N LYS A 14 0.56 27.62 -41.92
CA LYS A 14 1.06 27.23 -40.61
C LYS A 14 0.70 28.43 -39.74
N ILE A 15 -0.48 28.41 -39.13
CA ILE A 15 -0.82 29.30 -38.03
C ILE A 15 0.20 28.95 -36.96
N CYS A 16 1.37 29.55 -37.05
CA CYS A 16 2.29 29.67 -35.95
C CYS A 16 1.51 30.56 -34.99
N GLN A 17 0.75 29.95 -34.07
CA GLN A 17 0.26 30.68 -32.92
C GLN A 17 1.51 31.24 -32.25
N LYS A 18 1.83 32.49 -32.57
CA LYS A 18 2.83 33.25 -31.84
C LYS A 18 2.23 33.39 -30.46
N GLU A 19 2.61 32.47 -29.59
CA GLU A 19 2.25 32.45 -28.19
C GLU A 19 2.53 33.86 -27.66
N ILE A 20 1.47 34.60 -27.34
CA ILE A 20 1.59 35.95 -26.80
C ILE A 20 2.05 35.75 -25.37
N LEU A 21 3.37 35.75 -25.19
CA LEU A 21 3.97 35.57 -23.89
C LEU A 21 3.69 36.80 -23.03
N PRO A 22 3.26 36.62 -21.77
CA PRO A 22 3.23 37.70 -20.80
C PRO A 22 4.62 38.36 -20.72
N SER A 23 4.66 39.68 -20.77
CA SER A 23 5.88 40.43 -20.42
C SER A 23 6.29 40.06 -18.99
N ASN A 24 7.56 39.68 -18.78
CA ASN A 24 8.18 39.22 -17.52
C ASN A 24 7.96 37.73 -17.17
N CYS A 25 8.22 36.84 -18.13
CA CYS A 25 8.16 35.39 -17.94
C CYS A 25 9.58 34.82 -17.79
N ASP A 26 9.95 34.42 -16.57
CA ASP A 26 11.29 33.88 -16.28
C ASP A 26 11.39 32.40 -16.72
N CYS A 27 10.41 31.58 -16.31
CA CYS A 27 10.25 30.21 -16.80
C CYS A 27 8.83 29.88 -17.23
N ARG A 28 8.69 28.80 -18.00
CA ARG A 28 7.41 28.18 -18.37
C ARG A 28 7.20 26.89 -17.60
N ASP A 29 6.02 26.75 -16.99
CA ASP A 29 5.62 25.49 -16.36
C ASP A 29 5.12 24.47 -17.38
N TRP A 30 4.64 23.32 -16.88
CA TRP A 30 4.14 22.21 -17.70
C TRP A 30 3.02 22.59 -18.68
N TYR A 31 2.19 23.56 -18.32
CA TYR A 31 1.02 23.97 -19.09
C TYR A 31 1.27 25.25 -19.90
N GLY A 32 2.53 25.74 -19.91
CA GLY A 32 2.91 26.98 -20.59
C GLY A 32 2.64 28.24 -19.77
N ALA A 33 2.25 28.11 -18.49
CA ALA A 33 2.07 29.26 -17.62
C ALA A 33 3.42 29.82 -17.17
N CYS A 34 3.49 31.14 -17.02
CA CYS A 34 4.70 31.84 -16.62
C CYS A 34 4.94 31.75 -15.11
N ARG A 35 6.20 31.46 -14.76
CA ARG A 35 6.71 31.31 -13.39
C ARG A 35 7.84 32.30 -13.18
N LYS A 36 8.02 32.73 -11.93
CA LYS A 36 9.09 33.65 -11.55
C LYS A 36 10.35 32.91 -11.14
N GLN A 37 11.51 33.53 -11.34
CA GLN A 37 12.79 32.98 -10.90
C GLN A 37 12.77 32.70 -9.39
N GLY A 38 13.20 31.49 -9.01
CA GLY A 38 13.21 31.02 -7.62
C GLY A 38 11.89 30.37 -7.17
N GLU A 39 10.82 30.44 -7.97
CA GLU A 39 9.56 29.76 -7.66
C GLU A 39 9.72 28.24 -7.73
N GLU A 40 9.19 27.55 -6.71
CA GLU A 40 9.11 26.10 -6.63
C GLU A 40 7.65 25.70 -6.40
N TRP A 41 7.18 24.68 -7.11
CA TRP A 41 5.80 24.21 -6.99
C TRP A 41 5.70 22.72 -7.26
N THR A 42 4.60 22.15 -6.76
CA THR A 42 4.23 20.75 -6.99
C THR A 42 3.02 20.71 -7.91
N ASP A 43 3.16 20.02 -9.04
CA ASP A 43 2.08 19.77 -9.99
C ASP A 43 1.47 18.39 -9.75
N GLU A 44 0.14 18.28 -9.87
CA GLU A 44 -0.65 17.07 -9.56
C GLU A 44 -0.31 16.42 -8.20
N GLY A 45 0.13 17.21 -7.22
CA GLY A 45 0.55 16.72 -5.90
C GLY A 45 1.80 15.82 -5.91
N THR A 46 2.46 15.61 -7.06
CA THR A 46 3.59 14.67 -7.19
C THR A 46 4.82 15.26 -7.86
N TRP A 47 4.69 16.14 -8.84
CA TRP A 47 5.82 16.54 -9.68
C TRP A 47 6.39 17.88 -9.22
N VAL A 48 7.61 17.89 -8.68
CA VAL A 48 8.23 19.11 -8.14
C VAL A 48 9.08 19.77 -9.21
N TYR A 49 8.81 21.04 -9.47
CA TYR A 49 9.52 21.86 -10.43
C TYR A 49 10.07 23.12 -9.76
N ARG A 50 11.17 23.63 -10.30
CA ARG A 50 11.77 24.90 -9.89
C ARG A 50 12.12 25.75 -11.09
N CYS A 51 11.78 27.04 -11.04
CA CYS A 51 12.22 28.00 -12.02
C CYS A 51 13.60 28.57 -11.66
N THR A 52 14.59 28.32 -12.52
CA THR A 52 15.95 28.86 -12.35
C THR A 52 16.41 29.74 -13.52
N GLY A 53 15.63 29.83 -14.60
CA GLY A 53 15.94 30.67 -15.76
C GLY A 53 15.38 32.09 -15.64
N THR A 54 15.67 32.92 -16.64
CA THR A 54 15.30 34.35 -16.69
C THR A 54 14.71 34.81 -18.02
N ASP A 55 14.68 33.92 -19.03
CA ASP A 55 14.33 34.27 -20.42
C ASP A 55 13.27 33.32 -21.01
N SER A 56 12.19 33.10 -20.27
CA SER A 56 11.08 32.21 -20.66
C SER A 56 11.53 30.77 -20.97
N SER A 57 12.56 30.28 -20.26
CA SER A 57 13.06 28.91 -20.40
C SER A 57 12.08 27.91 -19.80
N ASP A 58 12.21 26.63 -20.15
CA ASP A 58 11.44 25.60 -19.46
C ASP A 58 11.88 25.49 -17.99
N ALA A 59 10.91 25.22 -17.11
CA ALA A 59 11.18 24.93 -15.71
C ALA A 59 11.93 23.61 -15.53
N ASN A 60 12.79 23.55 -14.51
CA ASN A 60 13.54 22.34 -14.20
C ASN A 60 12.71 21.41 -13.34
N PHE A 61 12.67 20.13 -13.72
CA PHE A 61 12.16 19.07 -12.86
C PHE A 61 13.20 18.75 -11.79
N VAL A 62 12.84 18.88 -10.51
CA VAL A 62 13.80 18.76 -9.40
C VAL A 62 13.52 17.57 -8.50
N GLY A 63 12.33 16.96 -8.58
CA GLY A 63 12.02 15.79 -7.78
C GLY A 63 10.55 15.39 -7.79
N CYS A 64 10.26 14.37 -6.99
CA CYS A 64 8.90 13.86 -6.79
C CYS A 64 8.48 14.14 -5.35
N GLN A 65 7.33 14.76 -5.19
CA GLN A 65 6.62 14.86 -3.93
C GLN A 65 6.01 13.50 -3.65
N LEU A 66 6.44 12.88 -2.56
CA LEU A 66 5.79 11.66 -2.10
C LEU A 66 4.37 12.00 -1.67
N PRO A 67 3.39 11.12 -1.96
CA PRO A 67 2.05 11.30 -1.43
C PRO A 67 2.16 11.48 0.07
N GLY A 68 1.57 12.56 0.58
CA GLY A 68 1.45 12.73 2.02
C GLY A 68 0.75 11.50 2.54
N ASP A 69 1.30 10.92 3.60
CA ASP A 69 0.76 9.72 4.20
C ASP A 69 -0.65 10.05 4.74
N ILE A 70 -1.67 9.74 3.95
CA ILE A 70 -3.08 9.98 4.28
C ILE A 70 -3.44 9.23 5.59
N SER A 71 -2.67 8.21 5.94
CA SER A 71 -2.80 7.41 7.17
C SER A 71 -2.12 8.01 8.40
N THR A 72 -0.95 8.65 8.35
CA THR A 72 -0.26 9.09 9.59
C THR A 72 -0.62 10.48 10.08
N GLY A 73 -1.45 11.24 9.34
CA GLY A 73 -1.79 12.64 9.69
C GLY A 73 -0.55 13.55 9.81
N LYS A 74 0.63 13.06 9.39
CA LYS A 74 1.91 13.74 9.53
C LYS A 74 2.33 14.15 8.14
N THR A 75 1.98 15.38 7.78
CA THR A 75 2.44 16.08 6.58
C THR A 75 3.96 16.29 6.63
N LEU A 76 4.72 15.22 6.40
CA LEU A 76 6.07 15.32 5.89
C LEU A 76 5.95 15.15 4.39
N PHE A 77 5.60 16.24 3.70
CA PHE A 77 5.79 16.33 2.27
C PHE A 77 7.28 16.26 1.97
N LYS A 78 7.84 15.04 1.95
CA LYS A 78 9.24 14.82 1.64
C LYS A 78 9.38 14.79 0.12
N SER A 79 10.18 15.71 -0.42
CA SER A 79 10.55 15.75 -1.82
C SER A 79 11.72 14.81 -2.06
N LEU A 80 11.55 13.83 -2.95
CA LEU A 80 12.60 12.93 -3.41
C LEU A 80 13.34 13.56 -4.59
N SER A 81 14.66 13.72 -4.48
CA SER A 81 15.49 14.25 -5.57
C SER A 81 15.58 13.27 -6.73
N VAL A 82 15.67 13.80 -7.96
CA VAL A 82 15.80 13.00 -9.18
C VAL A 82 17.04 12.09 -9.14
N GLY A 83 16.87 10.83 -9.59
CA GLY A 83 17.98 9.89 -9.80
C GLY A 83 18.52 9.26 -8.50
N ARG A 84 17.83 9.47 -7.38
CA ARG A 84 18.17 8.85 -6.09
C ARG A 84 17.05 7.91 -5.67
N ASN A 85 17.46 6.72 -5.24
CA ASN A 85 16.59 5.83 -4.49
C ASN A 85 16.79 6.17 -3.02
N GLU A 86 15.71 6.51 -2.33
CA GLU A 86 15.74 6.75 -0.89
C GLU A 86 14.88 5.70 -0.19
N SER A 87 15.37 5.21 0.94
CA SER A 87 14.57 4.40 1.85
C SER A 87 13.90 5.29 2.88
N ILE A 88 12.59 5.16 3.01
CA ILE A 88 11.75 5.96 3.90
C ILE A 88 10.93 4.96 4.72
N ASP A 89 11.13 4.99 6.03
CA ASP A 89 10.49 4.07 6.98
C ASP A 89 10.69 2.59 6.62
N GLY A 90 11.85 2.26 6.04
CA GLY A 90 12.21 0.90 5.62
C GLY A 90 11.78 0.53 4.20
N PHE A 91 11.02 1.37 3.51
CA PHE A 91 10.53 1.13 2.14
C PHE A 91 11.27 2.00 1.13
N TRP A 92 11.65 1.45 -0.02
CA TRP A 92 12.31 2.24 -1.06
C TRP A 92 11.32 3.07 -1.88
N ALA A 93 11.75 4.25 -2.30
CA ALA A 93 11.08 5.11 -3.26
C ALA A 93 12.09 5.67 -4.26
N ALA A 94 11.68 5.78 -5.52
CA ALA A 94 12.52 6.23 -6.63
C ALA A 94 11.80 7.29 -7.48
N CYS A 95 12.51 8.39 -7.77
CA CYS A 95 12.05 9.44 -8.66
C CYS A 95 13.01 9.54 -9.86
N GLU A 96 12.51 9.24 -11.05
CA GLU A 96 13.31 9.15 -12.27
C GLU A 96 12.77 10.07 -13.36
N ILE A 97 13.68 10.58 -14.19
CA ILE A 97 13.37 11.30 -15.43
C ILE A 97 14.23 10.77 -16.57
N ASN A 98 13.64 10.65 -17.74
CA ASN A 98 14.34 10.42 -19.00
C ASN A 98 13.74 11.27 -20.11
N ALA A 99 14.27 11.18 -21.34
CA ALA A 99 13.82 11.97 -22.48
C ALA A 99 12.33 11.85 -22.84
N ILE A 100 11.63 10.83 -22.34
CA ILE A 100 10.26 10.47 -22.73
C ILE A 100 9.28 10.58 -21.56
N ARG A 101 9.73 10.41 -20.31
CA ARG A 101 8.84 10.36 -19.15
C ARG A 101 9.51 10.77 -17.84
N ILE A 102 8.68 11.18 -16.90
CA ILE A 102 8.97 11.28 -15.47
C ILE A 102 8.23 10.11 -14.79
N LYS A 103 8.88 9.47 -13.81
CA LYS A 103 8.37 8.30 -13.09
C LYS A 103 8.59 8.46 -11.59
N LEU A 104 7.53 8.31 -10.81
CA LEU A 104 7.59 8.03 -9.37
C LEU A 104 7.25 6.56 -9.16
N GLU A 105 8.11 5.83 -8.45
CA GLU A 105 7.93 4.44 -8.10
C GLU A 105 8.14 4.25 -6.60
N LEU A 106 7.19 3.59 -5.97
CA LEU A 106 7.16 3.27 -4.54
C LEU A 106 7.22 1.76 -4.37
N GLU A 107 7.92 1.29 -3.33
CA GLU A 107 7.89 -0.11 -2.97
C GLU A 107 6.45 -0.54 -2.60
N PRO A 108 5.90 -1.61 -3.21
CA PRO A 108 4.59 -2.12 -2.85
C PRO A 108 4.59 -2.66 -1.41
N ARG A 109 3.52 -2.37 -0.66
CA ARG A 109 3.38 -2.72 0.75
C ARG A 109 1.92 -2.82 1.17
N CYS A 110 1.65 -3.55 2.24
CA CYS A 110 0.33 -3.57 2.87
C CYS A 110 0.29 -2.60 4.05
N ILE A 111 -0.80 -1.84 4.16
CA ILE A 111 -1.01 -0.85 5.21
C ILE A 111 -1.95 -1.48 6.24
N ILE A 112 -1.41 -1.85 7.41
CA ILE A 112 -2.20 -2.50 8.47
C ILE A 112 -2.85 -1.46 9.38
N ASP A 113 -2.02 -0.52 9.83
CA ASP A 113 -2.39 0.68 10.57
C ASP A 113 -1.44 1.81 10.17
N GLU A 114 -1.61 3.00 10.76
CA GLU A 114 -0.85 4.21 10.42
C GLU A 114 0.68 4.02 10.50
N ASN A 115 1.18 3.19 11.43
CA ASN A 115 2.63 3.04 11.63
C ASN A 115 3.12 1.62 11.36
N ASN A 116 2.27 0.74 10.85
CA ASN A 116 2.55 -0.67 10.69
C ASN A 116 2.30 -1.09 9.25
N HIS A 117 3.38 -1.04 8.48
CA HIS A 117 3.40 -1.47 7.10
C HIS A 117 4.15 -2.79 6.97
N LYS A 118 3.75 -3.59 5.99
CA LYS A 118 4.33 -4.91 5.75
C LYS A 118 4.90 -4.99 4.34
N HIS A 119 6.10 -5.56 4.22
CA HIS A 119 6.68 -5.83 2.92
C HIS A 119 5.89 -6.94 2.22
N VAL A 120 5.80 -6.86 0.89
CA VAL A 120 5.23 -7.93 0.08
C VAL A 120 5.97 -9.24 0.36
N GLY A 121 5.22 -10.32 0.61
CA GLY A 121 5.76 -11.61 1.00
C GLY A 121 5.85 -11.82 2.51
N GLU A 122 5.74 -10.77 3.33
CA GLU A 122 5.75 -10.90 4.78
C GLU A 122 4.47 -11.56 5.29
N LYS A 123 4.63 -12.52 6.20
CA LYS A 123 3.53 -13.10 6.96
C LYS A 123 3.42 -12.42 8.31
N PHE A 124 2.24 -11.98 8.67
CA PHE A 124 1.97 -11.32 9.94
C PHE A 124 0.70 -11.87 10.56
N ARG A 125 0.49 -11.53 11.82
CA ARG A 125 -0.66 -11.96 12.58
C ARG A 125 -1.50 -10.76 12.98
N GLU A 126 -2.79 -10.87 12.77
CA GLU A 126 -3.80 -9.92 13.25
C GLU A 126 -4.91 -10.78 13.87
N GLU A 127 -5.17 -10.57 15.16
CA GLU A 127 -6.10 -11.39 15.94
C GLU A 127 -5.80 -12.90 15.89
N SER A 128 -6.77 -13.72 15.50
CA SER A 128 -6.62 -15.17 15.31
C SER A 128 -6.19 -15.54 13.89
N PHE A 129 -5.88 -14.59 13.00
CA PHE A 129 -5.59 -14.91 11.60
C PHE A 129 -4.12 -14.65 11.25
N GLN A 130 -3.58 -15.55 10.43
CA GLN A 130 -2.33 -15.32 9.72
C GLN A 130 -2.64 -14.69 8.38
N TRP A 131 -2.03 -13.53 8.14
CA TRP A 131 -2.10 -12.81 6.89
C TRP A 131 -0.77 -12.91 6.15
N LEU A 132 -0.84 -12.84 4.83
CA LEU A 132 0.31 -12.65 3.96
C LEU A 132 0.09 -11.38 3.14
N CYS A 133 1.09 -10.50 3.15
CA CYS A 133 1.07 -9.28 2.37
C CYS A 133 1.37 -9.56 0.89
N LEU A 134 0.56 -9.00 0.00
CA LEU A 134 0.68 -9.05 -1.46
C LEU A 134 0.76 -7.63 -2.01
N GLU A 135 1.18 -7.48 -3.27
CA GLU A 135 1.23 -6.17 -3.92
C GLU A 135 -0.15 -5.50 -4.07
N THR A 136 -1.21 -6.32 -4.12
CA THR A 136 -2.60 -5.87 -4.33
C THR A 136 -3.44 -5.80 -3.06
N GLY A 137 -2.88 -6.15 -1.91
CA GLY A 137 -3.60 -6.25 -0.64
C GLY A 137 -3.12 -7.40 0.24
N ARG A 138 -3.97 -7.88 1.14
CA ARG A 138 -3.63 -8.95 2.09
C ARG A 138 -4.62 -10.10 2.03
N TRP A 139 -4.13 -11.32 2.15
CA TRP A 139 -4.95 -12.54 2.20
C TRP A 139 -4.67 -13.39 3.44
N VAL A 140 -5.67 -14.13 3.88
CA VAL A 140 -5.54 -15.04 5.02
C VAL A 140 -4.94 -16.36 4.57
N THR A 141 -3.91 -16.83 5.28
CA THR A 141 -3.25 -18.12 5.02
C THR A 141 -3.52 -19.18 6.09
N GLY A 142 -4.06 -18.79 7.25
CA GLY A 142 -4.39 -19.71 8.34
C GLY A 142 -4.91 -19.01 9.58
N CYS A 143 -5.11 -19.77 10.65
CA CYS A 143 -5.61 -19.29 11.93
C CYS A 143 -4.69 -19.73 13.08
N TYR A 144 -4.54 -18.90 14.10
CA TYR A 144 -3.77 -19.19 15.30
C TYR A 144 -4.68 -19.57 16.46
N PHE A 145 -4.29 -20.59 17.21
CA PHE A 145 -4.87 -20.92 18.51
C PHE A 145 -3.76 -21.15 19.55
N GLN A 146 -4.06 -20.95 20.84
CA GLN A 146 -3.14 -21.33 21.91
C GLN A 146 -3.33 -22.80 22.27
N ASN A 147 -2.23 -23.54 22.30
CA ASN A 147 -2.22 -24.92 22.78
C ASN A 147 -2.20 -24.98 24.33
N GLU A 148 -2.18 -26.19 24.89
CA GLU A 148 -2.16 -26.43 26.34
C GLU A 148 -0.98 -25.76 27.08
N THR A 149 0.13 -25.52 26.38
CA THR A 149 1.32 -24.88 26.96
C THR A 149 1.29 -23.35 26.83
N GLY A 150 0.22 -22.78 26.25
CA GLY A 150 0.07 -21.35 25.98
C GLY A 150 0.85 -20.87 24.75
N GLN A 151 1.41 -21.78 23.95
CA GLN A 151 2.09 -21.45 22.70
C GLN A 151 1.09 -21.33 21.55
N TRP A 152 1.30 -20.32 20.71
CA TRP A 152 0.49 -20.12 19.51
C TRP A 152 0.87 -21.13 18.43
N THR A 153 -0.13 -21.88 17.98
CA THR A 153 -0.02 -22.89 16.92
C THR A 153 -0.83 -22.43 15.72
N LEU A 154 -0.28 -22.58 14.52
CA LEU A 154 -0.93 -22.23 13.26
C LEU A 154 -1.67 -23.43 12.70
N LEU A 155 -2.94 -23.24 12.36
CA LEU A 155 -3.75 -24.11 11.52
C LEU A 155 -3.84 -23.51 10.13
N LYS A 156 -3.54 -24.29 9.08
CA LYS A 156 -3.86 -23.87 7.72
C LYS A 156 -5.38 -23.90 7.52
N ILE A 157 -5.84 -23.18 6.51
CA ILE A 157 -7.24 -23.23 6.10
C ILE A 157 -7.61 -24.67 5.72
N GLY A 158 -8.66 -25.20 6.33
CA GLY A 158 -9.13 -26.58 6.22
C GLY A 158 -8.57 -27.51 7.30
N GLU A 159 -7.66 -27.06 8.16
CA GLU A 159 -7.10 -27.86 9.25
C GLU A 159 -7.89 -27.72 10.56
N ILE A 160 -7.81 -28.78 11.36
CA ILE A 160 -8.41 -28.86 12.68
C ILE A 160 -7.29 -29.16 13.67
N GLY A 161 -7.23 -28.37 14.75
CA GLY A 161 -6.35 -28.57 15.90
C GLY A 161 -7.13 -29.04 17.11
N TYR A 162 -6.44 -29.70 18.03
CA TYR A 162 -7.04 -30.17 19.29
C TYR A 162 -6.23 -29.67 20.48
N ASN A 163 -6.95 -29.20 21.50
CA ASN A 163 -6.41 -28.79 22.78
C ASN A 163 -7.29 -29.41 23.88
N GLY A 164 -6.89 -30.60 24.37
CA GLY A 164 -7.73 -31.43 25.24
C GLY A 164 -9.11 -31.74 24.65
N LEU A 165 -10.15 -31.23 25.32
CA LEU A 165 -11.57 -31.36 24.93
C LEU A 165 -12.02 -30.31 23.91
N VAL A 166 -11.18 -29.32 23.61
CA VAL A 166 -11.51 -28.25 22.66
C VAL A 166 -10.97 -28.61 21.28
N ARG A 167 -11.85 -28.55 20.29
CA ARG A 167 -11.56 -28.66 18.86
C ARG A 167 -11.49 -27.24 18.29
N HIS A 168 -10.38 -26.92 17.64
CA HIS A 168 -10.14 -25.66 16.95
C HIS A 168 -10.23 -25.90 15.46
N THR A 169 -11.04 -25.13 14.75
CA THR A 169 -11.21 -25.26 13.30
C THR A 169 -10.89 -23.94 12.62
N CYS A 170 -10.10 -24.01 11.55
CA CYS A 170 -9.83 -22.90 10.65
C CYS A 170 -10.32 -23.27 9.27
N ASP A 171 -11.40 -22.68 8.77
CA ASP A 171 -12.01 -23.06 7.50
C ASP A 171 -12.60 -21.86 6.75
N ARG A 172 -12.96 -22.09 5.49
CA ARG A 172 -13.72 -21.10 4.71
C ARG A 172 -15.20 -21.34 4.93
N TYR A 173 -15.96 -20.26 4.98
CA TYR A 173 -17.41 -20.36 5.05
C TYR A 173 -17.93 -21.08 3.79
N LYS A 174 -18.67 -22.18 3.96
CA LYS A 174 -19.10 -23.02 2.83
C LYS A 174 -19.94 -22.24 1.82
N ASP A 175 -20.83 -21.39 2.32
CA ASP A 175 -21.76 -20.60 1.50
C ASP A 175 -21.11 -19.31 0.97
N ASN A 176 -19.98 -18.89 1.55
CA ASN A 176 -19.24 -17.70 1.12
C ASN A 176 -17.73 -17.95 1.26
N PRO A 177 -17.07 -18.49 0.22
CA PRO A 177 -15.63 -18.80 0.28
C PRO A 177 -14.74 -17.55 0.39
N GLY A 178 -15.31 -16.35 0.24
CA GLY A 178 -14.66 -15.08 0.51
C GLY A 178 -14.50 -14.76 2.00
N LEU A 179 -15.02 -15.61 2.91
CA LEU A 179 -14.85 -15.48 4.36
C LEU A 179 -14.07 -16.67 4.92
N VAL A 180 -13.14 -16.37 5.83
CA VAL A 180 -12.46 -17.36 6.65
C VAL A 180 -13.00 -17.25 8.07
N GLN A 181 -13.25 -18.39 8.68
CA GLN A 181 -13.74 -18.52 10.04
C GLN A 181 -12.73 -19.28 10.88
N TYR A 182 -12.50 -18.77 12.07
CA TYR A 182 -11.90 -19.50 13.16
C TYR A 182 -12.97 -19.75 14.22
N HIS A 183 -13.11 -21.00 14.64
CA HIS A 183 -14.01 -21.34 15.75
C HIS A 183 -13.45 -22.44 16.64
N ALA A 184 -13.80 -22.37 17.92
CA ALA A 184 -13.47 -23.37 18.92
C ALA A 184 -14.75 -23.98 19.53
N GLU A 185 -14.83 -25.31 19.55
CA GLU A 185 -15.97 -26.06 20.06
C GLU A 185 -15.55 -27.23 20.95
N ILE A 186 -16.45 -27.71 21.81
CA ILE A 186 -16.20 -28.95 22.55
C ILE A 186 -16.34 -30.12 21.57
N ARG A 187 -15.37 -31.04 21.65
CA ARG A 187 -15.38 -32.30 20.92
C ARG A 187 -16.65 -33.12 21.20
N ASP A 188 -17.35 -33.49 20.14
CA ASP A 188 -18.50 -34.39 20.14
C ASP A 188 -18.10 -35.87 19.93
N ASP A 189 -16.88 -36.10 19.45
CA ASP A 189 -16.30 -37.41 19.17
C ASP A 189 -15.77 -38.15 20.41
N ILE A 190 -15.66 -37.46 21.55
CA ILE A 190 -15.26 -38.05 22.82
C ILE A 190 -16.40 -37.94 23.83
N PRO A 191 -16.90 -39.05 24.40
CA PRO A 191 -17.86 -39.00 25.49
C PRO A 191 -17.21 -38.38 26.72
N PHE A 192 -17.54 -37.13 27.04
CA PHE A 192 -17.15 -36.49 28.29
C PHE A 192 -18.33 -36.49 29.27
N LYS A 193 -18.08 -36.92 30.51
CA LYS A 193 -19.02 -36.76 31.63
C LYS A 193 -18.59 -35.55 32.43
N THR A 194 -19.43 -34.52 32.53
CA THR A 194 -19.27 -33.47 33.53
C THR A 194 -19.39 -34.11 34.92
N PRO A 195 -18.34 -34.16 35.76
CA PRO A 195 -18.45 -34.79 37.07
C PRO A 195 -19.39 -33.95 37.94
N PRO A 196 -20.47 -34.52 38.51
CA PRO A 196 -21.43 -33.72 39.29
C PRO A 196 -20.85 -33.19 40.60
N ASN A 197 -19.82 -33.82 41.16
CA ASN A 197 -19.20 -33.45 42.42
C ASN A 197 -17.80 -34.07 42.51
N LYS A 198 -16.73 -33.27 42.54
CA LYS A 198 -15.42 -33.73 43.01
C LYS A 198 -14.86 -32.69 43.98
N GLY A 199 -14.99 -32.98 45.27
CA GLY A 199 -14.43 -32.15 46.34
C GLY A 199 -12.91 -32.05 46.24
N GLU A 200 -12.37 -30.90 46.67
CA GLU A 200 -10.94 -30.62 46.65
C GLU A 200 -10.14 -31.59 47.54
N ASN A 201 -9.15 -32.25 46.95
CA ASN A 201 -8.23 -33.10 47.70
C ASN A 201 -7.06 -32.25 48.23
N LYS A 202 -7.05 -31.99 49.55
CA LYS A 202 -6.08 -31.11 50.23
C LYS A 202 -4.67 -31.69 50.41
N ASN A 203 -4.41 -32.91 49.92
CA ASN A 203 -3.13 -33.61 50.11
C ASN A 203 -2.15 -33.49 48.93
N LEU A 204 -2.47 -32.68 47.93
CA LEU A 204 -1.55 -32.37 46.83
C LEU A 204 -1.02 -30.93 47.01
N PRO A 205 0.28 -30.67 46.74
CA PRO A 205 0.76 -29.30 46.57
C PRO A 205 -0.12 -28.61 45.53
N GLN A 206 -0.49 -27.35 45.75
CA GLN A 206 -1.35 -26.61 44.83
C GLN A 206 -0.74 -26.67 43.42
N PHE A 207 -1.32 -27.52 42.57
CA PHE A 207 -1.09 -27.43 41.14
C PHE A 207 -1.60 -26.06 40.74
N VAL A 208 -0.72 -25.23 40.18
CA VAL A 208 -1.18 -24.12 39.35
C VAL A 208 -1.80 -24.77 38.13
N ASP A 209 -3.06 -25.17 38.27
CA ASP A 209 -3.82 -25.82 37.24
C ASP A 209 -4.13 -24.78 36.17
N LYS A 210 -3.27 -24.75 35.14
CA LYS A 210 -3.51 -23.99 33.92
C LYS A 210 -4.42 -24.74 32.95
N ARG A 211 -4.88 -25.96 33.27
CA ARG A 211 -5.86 -26.66 32.46
C ARG A 211 -7.22 -26.06 32.79
N LEU A 212 -7.67 -25.16 31.92
CA LEU A 212 -9.07 -24.76 31.75
C LEU A 212 -9.80 -24.42 33.06
N LYS A 213 -9.84 -23.12 33.40
CA LYS A 213 -10.73 -22.58 34.42
C LYS A 213 -12.13 -23.22 34.30
N ASN A 214 -12.81 -23.41 35.43
CA ASN A 214 -14.14 -24.05 35.55
C ASN A 214 -15.29 -23.41 34.75
N THR A 215 -15.01 -22.37 33.96
CA THR A 215 -15.87 -21.88 32.89
C THR A 215 -15.24 -22.30 31.55
N PRO A 216 -15.95 -23.08 30.71
CA PRO A 216 -15.48 -23.36 29.36
C PRO A 216 -15.10 -22.03 28.70
N ILE A 217 -13.92 -21.99 28.06
CA ILE A 217 -13.49 -20.87 27.24
C ILE A 217 -14.69 -20.42 26.42
N GLU A 218 -15.12 -19.17 26.60
CA GLU A 218 -16.23 -18.59 25.86
C GLU A 218 -16.04 -18.92 24.38
N TRP A 219 -17.04 -19.56 23.79
CA TRP A 219 -17.10 -19.99 22.39
C TRP A 219 -16.48 -18.92 21.50
N THR A 220 -15.24 -19.12 21.09
CA THR A 220 -14.52 -18.11 20.33
C THR A 220 -14.87 -18.36 18.89
N HIS A 221 -15.59 -17.41 18.30
CA HIS A 221 -15.94 -17.39 16.89
C HIS A 221 -15.47 -16.07 16.32
N GLN A 222 -14.59 -16.15 15.32
CA GLN A 222 -14.06 -14.98 14.64
C GLN A 222 -14.11 -15.23 13.14
N ASN A 223 -14.47 -14.19 12.41
CA ASN A 223 -14.55 -14.22 10.96
C ASN A 223 -13.74 -13.08 10.39
N THR A 224 -13.18 -13.29 9.21
CA THR A 224 -12.57 -12.22 8.43
C THR A 224 -12.72 -12.48 6.94
N ALA A 225 -12.52 -11.44 6.13
CA ALA A 225 -12.44 -11.58 4.69
C ALA A 225 -11.22 -12.40 4.31
N PHE A 226 -11.37 -13.32 3.36
CA PHE A 226 -10.28 -14.13 2.83
C PHE A 226 -9.22 -13.26 2.15
N PHE A 227 -9.64 -12.15 1.54
CA PHE A 227 -8.79 -11.15 0.90
C PHE A 227 -9.35 -9.75 1.18
N ILE A 228 -8.45 -8.83 1.52
CA ILE A 228 -8.73 -7.40 1.65
C ILE A 228 -7.85 -6.68 0.63
N PRO A 229 -8.43 -6.02 -0.39
CA PRO A 229 -7.64 -5.22 -1.32
C PRO A 229 -7.03 -4.01 -0.61
N GLU A 230 -5.84 -3.63 -1.03
CA GLU A 230 -5.22 -2.35 -0.66
C GLU A 230 -5.89 -1.26 -1.50
N ASP A 231 -6.66 -0.36 -0.89
CA ASP A 231 -7.29 0.77 -1.57
C ASP A 231 -6.37 2.00 -1.50
N VAL A 232 -5.21 1.88 -2.15
CA VAL A 232 -4.14 2.90 -2.08
C VAL A 232 -3.85 3.47 -3.46
N GLU A 233 -3.32 4.69 -3.48
CA GLU A 233 -2.75 5.27 -4.70
C GLU A 233 -1.77 4.29 -5.36
N PRO A 234 -1.73 4.25 -6.70
CA PRO A 234 -0.85 3.33 -7.40
C PRO A 234 0.61 3.56 -6.99
N ASN A 235 1.32 2.47 -6.69
CA ASN A 235 2.76 2.46 -6.38
C ASN A 235 3.62 2.98 -7.53
N LEU A 236 3.03 3.24 -8.70
CA LEU A 236 3.69 3.75 -9.89
C LEU A 236 2.87 4.90 -10.49
N LYS A 237 3.47 6.08 -10.56
CA LYS A 237 2.92 7.23 -11.29
C LYS A 237 3.88 7.59 -12.42
N ILE A 238 3.34 7.75 -13.64
CA ILE A 238 4.13 8.09 -14.82
C ILE A 238 3.49 9.31 -15.50
N ARG A 239 4.33 10.28 -15.85
CA ARG A 239 3.96 11.39 -16.74
C ARG A 239 4.82 11.34 -18.00
N TYR A 240 4.18 11.20 -19.15
CA TYR A 240 4.86 11.25 -20.43
C TYR A 240 5.16 12.69 -20.85
N LEU A 241 6.32 12.87 -21.48
CA LEU A 241 6.80 14.17 -21.91
C LEU A 241 6.40 14.46 -23.36
N PRO A 242 5.94 15.69 -23.66
CA PRO A 242 5.63 16.08 -25.02
C PRO A 242 6.92 16.19 -25.84
N GLN A 243 6.85 15.79 -27.11
CA GLN A 243 7.98 15.81 -28.05
C GLN A 243 8.61 17.20 -28.23
N SER A 244 7.89 18.28 -27.91
CA SER A 244 8.33 19.66 -28.07
C SER A 244 9.25 20.16 -26.94
N ARG A 245 9.45 19.39 -25.86
CA ARG A 245 10.28 19.82 -24.72
C ARG A 245 11.66 19.16 -24.74
N ASN A 246 12.69 19.98 -24.59
CA ASN A 246 14.05 19.53 -24.33
C ASN A 246 14.27 19.52 -22.81
N ILE A 247 14.49 18.35 -22.23
CA ILE A 247 14.81 18.26 -20.81
C ILE A 247 16.29 18.59 -20.62
N ASN A 248 16.58 19.57 -19.78
CA ASN A 248 17.90 19.70 -19.17
C ASN A 248 18.03 18.62 -18.09
N LEU A 249 18.63 17.49 -18.46
CA LEU A 249 18.91 16.42 -17.50
C LEU A 249 19.90 16.94 -16.45
N PRO A 250 19.73 16.61 -15.16
CA PRO A 250 20.76 16.90 -14.16
C PRO A 250 22.08 16.23 -14.56
N PRO A 251 23.23 16.85 -14.26
CA PRO A 251 24.53 16.24 -14.53
C PRO A 251 24.63 14.91 -13.79
N LYS A 252 25.14 13.87 -14.49
CA LYS A 252 25.41 12.54 -13.94
C LYS A 252 26.49 12.57 -12.87
#